data_AF-A0A8S1E9Q8-F1
#
_entry.id   AF-A0A8S1E9Q8-F1
#
_cell.length_a   1.000
_cell.length_b   1.000
_cell.length_c   1.000
_cell.angle_alpha   90.00
_cell.angle_beta   90.00
_cell.angle_gamma   90.00
#
_symmetry.space_group_name_H-M   'P 1'
#
loop_
_entity.id
_entity.type
_entity.pdbx_description
1 polymer ?
#
loop_
_entity_poly.entity_id
_entity_poly.type
_entity_poly.pdbx_seq_one_letter_code
_entity_poly.pdbx_strand_id
1 'polypeptide(L)'
;MVESRQIAAFVVLPVAFIGFISNWCVAIVIRRLSSMQNSFGMITTSQSIANAIHSSLFLFYYVPMLLFNIEILKTYSQYCGHMLLIAYDLSTYSHLAISLNRFCAIYRPVQYDKIFSKRNTFIIITISWMTAILPTFYLYIYADCRFPYLETFWAFVFTTTPICKTITLYADFLKYNTIVCMIVIIDLITVSKVRNFKHKVTGIVCQSHAKKRKSEINFLKQEIK
;
A
#
# COMPACT_ATOMS: atom_id res chain seq x y z
N MET A 1 35.17 -12.81 10.89
CA MET A 1 33.85 -13.48 11.10
C MET A 1 32.78 -12.43 10.87
N VAL A 2 31.74 -12.74 10.08
CA VAL A 2 30.60 -11.84 9.88
C VAL A 2 29.76 -11.87 11.15
N GLU A 3 29.47 -10.71 11.74
CA GLU A 3 28.64 -10.63 12.93
C GLU A 3 27.15 -10.73 12.57
N SER A 4 26.31 -11.24 13.48
CA SER A 4 24.88 -11.42 13.24
C SER A 4 24.15 -10.13 12.80
N ARG A 5 24.58 -8.96 13.29
CA ARG A 5 24.07 -7.65 12.83
C ARG A 5 24.35 -7.38 11.36
N GLN A 6 25.51 -7.80 10.85
CA GLN A 6 25.87 -7.60 9.45
C GLN A 6 25.04 -8.53 8.56
N ILE A 7 24.75 -9.74 9.02
CA ILE A 7 23.82 -10.65 8.33
C ILE A 7 22.44 -10.01 8.19
N ALA A 8 21.88 -9.45 9.26
CA ALA A 8 20.60 -8.73 9.20
C ALA A 8 20.63 -7.58 8.18
N ALA A 9 21.70 -6.79 8.16
CA ALA A 9 21.87 -5.72 7.18
C ALA A 9 21.94 -6.23 5.73
N PHE A 10 22.68 -7.31 5.47
CA PHE A 10 22.77 -7.89 4.13
C PHE A 10 21.46 -8.48 3.64
N VAL A 11 20.60 -8.97 4.54
CA VAL A 11 19.25 -9.45 4.19
C VAL A 11 18.32 -8.28 3.85
N VAL A 12 18.39 -7.18 4.61
CA VAL A 12 17.52 -6.01 4.44
C VAL A 12 17.92 -5.14 3.24
N LEU A 13 19.22 -5.01 2.96
CA LEU A 13 19.77 -4.17 1.89
C LEU A 13 19.11 -4.38 0.51
N PRO A 14 19.02 -5.61 -0.05
CA PRO A 14 18.43 -5.79 -1.37
C PRO A 14 16.95 -5.39 -1.40
N VAL A 15 16.19 -5.71 -0.36
CA VAL A 15 14.76 -5.35 -0.26
C VAL A 15 14.59 -3.84 -0.17
N ALA A 16 15.39 -3.18 0.67
CA ALA A 16 15.35 -1.72 0.83
C ALA A 16 15.78 -0.99 -0.46
N PHE A 17 16.79 -1.51 -1.17
CA PHE A 17 17.26 -0.94 -2.43
C PHE A 17 16.22 -1.06 -3.55
N ILE A 18 15.64 -2.24 -3.74
CA ILE A 18 14.57 -2.46 -4.72
C ILE A 18 13.34 -1.62 -4.35
N GLY A 19 12.97 -1.60 -3.06
CA GLY A 19 11.87 -0.79 -2.55
C GLY A 19 12.07 0.71 -2.79
N PHE A 20 13.29 1.21 -2.58
CA PHE A 20 13.66 2.59 -2.85
C PHE A 20 13.47 2.95 -4.32
N ILE A 21 14.12 2.20 -5.23
CA ILE A 21 14.07 2.50 -6.66
C ILE A 21 12.63 2.39 -7.20
N SER A 22 11.94 1.29 -6.89
CA SER A 22 10.60 1.03 -7.42
C SER A 22 9.59 2.07 -6.96
N ASN A 23 9.52 2.37 -5.67
CA ASN A 23 8.49 3.27 -5.15
C ASN A 23 8.73 4.73 -5.53
N TRP A 24 9.99 5.20 -5.57
CA TRP A 24 10.30 6.53 -6.11
C TRP A 24 9.96 6.63 -7.60
N CYS A 25 10.30 5.60 -8.39
CA CYS A 25 9.95 5.55 -9.80
C CYS A 25 8.43 5.64 -10.00
N VAL A 26 7.64 4.83 -9.29
CA VAL A 26 6.17 4.87 -9.36
C VAL A 26 5.63 6.25 -8.97
N ALA A 27 6.12 6.85 -7.88
CA ALA A 27 5.69 8.18 -7.44
C ALA A 27 5.95 9.27 -8.50
N ILE A 28 7.05 9.17 -9.26
CA ILE A 28 7.40 10.12 -10.34
C ILE A 28 6.59 9.83 -11.60
N VAL A 29 6.52 8.58 -12.03
CA VAL A 29 5.89 8.17 -13.29
C VAL A 29 4.38 8.45 -13.25
N ILE A 30 3.69 8.12 -12.16
CA ILE A 30 2.25 8.35 -12.04
C ILE A 30 1.91 9.84 -12.19
N ARG A 31 2.76 10.74 -11.68
CA ARG A 31 2.55 12.19 -11.81
C ARG A 31 2.71 12.69 -13.25
N ARG A 32 3.49 12.00 -14.08
CA ARG A 32 3.74 12.35 -15.49
C ARG A 32 2.72 11.74 -16.46
N LEU A 33 2.07 10.65 -16.09
CA LEU A 33 1.08 9.98 -16.93
C LEU A 33 -0.28 10.69 -16.84
N SER A 34 -0.71 11.32 -17.93
CA SER A 34 -2.02 12.00 -18.02
C SER A 34 -3.19 11.05 -17.76
N SER A 35 -3.09 9.78 -18.18
CA SER A 35 -4.09 8.73 -17.92
C SER A 35 -4.28 8.41 -16.43
N MET A 36 -3.28 8.73 -15.60
CA MET A 36 -3.28 8.49 -14.16
C MET A 36 -3.59 9.76 -13.34
N GLN A 37 -3.93 10.87 -13.98
CA GLN A 37 -4.34 12.11 -13.30
C GLN A 37 -5.79 12.06 -12.79
N ASN A 38 -6.13 10.96 -12.13
CA ASN A 38 -7.43 10.64 -11.56
C ASN A 38 -7.29 10.28 -10.07
N SER A 39 -8.40 9.98 -9.40
CA SER A 39 -8.42 9.63 -7.98
C SER A 39 -7.48 8.46 -7.65
N PHE A 40 -7.52 7.40 -8.45
CA PHE A 40 -6.68 6.22 -8.27
C PHE A 40 -5.18 6.58 -8.30
N GLY A 41 -4.74 7.38 -9.28
CA GLY A 41 -3.33 7.80 -9.36
C GLY A 41 -2.91 8.73 -8.22
N MET A 42 -3.80 9.60 -7.73
CA MET A 42 -3.51 10.44 -6.56
C MET A 42 -3.26 9.60 -5.31
N ILE A 43 -4.12 8.63 -5.01
CA ILE A 43 -3.98 7.76 -3.83
C ILE A 43 -2.77 6.84 -3.98
N THR A 44 -2.55 6.27 -5.18
CA THR A 44 -1.39 5.42 -5.47
C THR A 44 -0.07 6.19 -5.30
N THR A 45 -0.05 7.47 -5.69
CA THR A 45 1.10 8.35 -5.46
C THR A 45 1.36 8.54 -3.96
N SER A 46 0.32 8.77 -3.16
CA SER A 46 0.43 8.86 -1.69
C SER A 46 1.05 7.58 -1.10
N GLN A 47 0.53 6.41 -1.47
CA GLN A 47 1.07 5.13 -0.99
C GLN A 47 2.53 4.93 -1.41
N SER A 48 2.86 5.24 -2.67
CA SER A 48 4.21 5.04 -3.21
C SER A 48 5.22 5.95 -2.52
N ILE A 49 4.84 7.20 -2.20
CA ILE A 49 5.69 8.11 -1.43
C ILE A 49 5.95 7.55 -0.03
N ALA A 50 4.91 7.06 0.65
CA ALA A 50 5.06 6.46 1.97
C ALA A 50 6.01 5.25 1.96
N ASN A 51 5.83 4.33 1.01
CA ASN A 51 6.72 3.18 0.83
C ASN A 51 8.15 3.58 0.43
N ALA A 52 8.30 4.64 -0.37
CA ALA A 52 9.60 5.17 -0.76
C ALA A 52 10.35 5.75 0.45
N ILE A 53 9.67 6.52 1.30
CA ILE A 53 10.22 7.03 2.56
C ILE A 53 10.64 5.85 3.45
N HIS A 54 9.75 4.88 3.63
CA HIS A 54 10.02 3.68 4.44
C HIS A 54 11.29 2.94 3.96
N SER A 55 11.38 2.67 2.65
CA SER A 55 12.53 1.99 2.06
C SER A 55 13.81 2.85 2.13
N SER A 56 13.69 4.17 2.00
CA SER A 56 14.81 5.11 2.13
C SER A 56 15.39 5.08 3.55
N LEU A 57 14.55 5.06 4.57
CA LEU A 57 14.99 4.96 5.98
C LEU A 57 15.73 3.63 6.22
N PHE A 58 15.23 2.52 5.69
CA PHE A 58 15.96 1.26 5.79
C PHE A 58 17.30 1.29 5.06
N LEU A 59 17.33 1.82 3.84
CA LEU A 59 18.52 1.82 2.99
C LEU A 59 19.62 2.76 3.49
N PHE A 60 19.27 3.96 3.92
CA PHE A 60 20.24 5.01 4.25
C PHE A 60 20.46 5.21 5.76
N TYR A 61 19.57 4.71 6.61
CA TYR A 61 19.72 4.80 8.06
C TYR A 61 20.02 3.43 8.68
N TYR A 62 19.09 2.49 8.58
CA TYR A 62 19.18 1.20 9.27
C TYR A 62 20.37 0.35 8.76
N VAL A 63 20.51 0.17 7.45
CA VAL A 63 21.59 -0.66 6.89
C VAL A 63 22.98 -0.12 7.25
N PRO A 64 23.31 1.18 7.04
CA PRO A 64 24.60 1.73 7.46
C PRO A 64 24.82 1.63 8.98
N MET A 65 23.78 1.88 9.79
CA MET A 65 23.85 1.74 11.25
C MET A 65 24.30 0.34 11.67
N LEU A 66 23.79 -0.72 11.02
CA LEU A 66 24.16 -2.10 11.33
C LEU A 66 25.51 -2.51 10.77
N LEU A 67 25.83 -2.13 9.52
CA LEU A 67 27.09 -2.52 8.86
C LEU A 67 28.32 -1.89 9.52
N PHE A 68 28.22 -0.60 9.90
CA PHE A 68 29.32 0.17 10.46
C PHE A 68 29.24 0.34 11.99
N ASN A 69 28.22 -0.25 12.63
CA ASN A 69 28.00 -0.16 14.08
C ASN A 69 28.00 1.28 14.62
N ILE A 70 27.24 2.16 13.95
CA ILE A 70 27.27 3.60 14.25
C ILE A 70 26.46 3.89 15.51
N GLU A 71 27.14 4.12 16.63
CA GLU A 71 26.52 4.33 17.94
C GLU A 71 25.57 5.52 17.97
N ILE A 72 25.93 6.65 17.35
CA ILE A 72 25.06 7.83 17.30
C ILE A 72 23.72 7.57 16.61
N LEU A 73 23.69 6.72 15.57
CA LEU A 73 22.44 6.33 14.91
C LEU A 73 21.60 5.41 15.81
N LYS A 74 22.24 4.54 16.59
CA LYS A 74 21.51 3.71 17.55
C LYS A 74 20.88 4.54 18.66
N THR A 75 21.62 5.49 19.22
CA THR A 75 21.15 6.38 20.29
C THR A 75 19.94 7.20 19.86
N TYR A 76 19.93 7.69 18.62
CA TYR A 76 18.83 8.49 18.07
C TYR A 76 17.83 7.69 17.21
N SER A 77 17.91 6.35 17.26
CA SER A 77 17.10 5.46 16.43
C SER A 77 15.59 5.60 16.62
N GLN A 78 15.15 6.05 17.81
CA GLN A 78 13.74 6.32 18.12
C GLN A 78 13.07 7.28 17.12
N TYR A 79 13.80 8.27 16.59
CA TYR A 79 13.26 9.22 15.62
C TYR A 79 13.09 8.59 14.24
N CYS A 80 14.05 7.75 13.84
CA CYS A 80 13.92 6.94 12.62
C CYS A 80 12.74 5.98 12.75
N GLY A 81 12.62 5.29 13.89
CA GLY A 81 11.50 4.40 14.19
C GLY A 81 10.14 5.11 14.14
N HIS A 82 10.04 6.32 14.69
CA HIS A 82 8.81 7.10 14.60
C HIS A 82 8.44 7.45 13.15
N MET A 83 9.41 7.85 12.33
CA MET A 83 9.17 8.12 10.91
C MET A 83 8.78 6.84 10.13
N LEU A 84 9.34 5.68 10.51
CA LEU A 84 8.93 4.38 9.95
C LEU A 84 7.46 4.08 10.27
N LEU A 85 7.01 4.33 11.50
CA LEU A 85 5.60 4.13 11.88
C LEU A 85 4.66 5.03 11.08
N ILE A 86 4.99 6.32 10.94
CA ILE A 86 4.20 7.24 10.12
C ILE A 86 4.13 6.76 8.67
N ALA A 87 5.27 6.39 8.08
CA ALA A 87 5.32 5.89 6.70
C ALA A 87 4.50 4.61 6.53
N TYR A 88 4.52 3.71 7.52
CA TYR A 88 3.73 2.49 7.50
C TYR A 88 2.21 2.74 7.61
N ASP A 89 1.79 3.63 8.51
CA ASP A 89 0.38 4.06 8.63
C ASP A 89 -0.13 4.71 7.34
N LEU A 90 0.65 5.65 6.78
CA LEU A 90 0.33 6.31 5.52
C LEU A 90 0.17 5.31 4.37
N SER A 91 1.06 4.33 4.28
CA SER A 91 0.99 3.28 3.27
C SER A 91 -0.25 2.41 3.45
N THR A 92 -0.54 2.01 4.68
CA THR A 92 -1.68 1.15 5.02
C THR A 92 -3.02 1.84 4.74
N TYR A 93 -3.20 3.08 5.18
CA TYR A 93 -4.42 3.85 4.93
C TYR A 93 -4.61 4.16 3.44
N SER A 94 -3.52 4.49 2.73
CA SER A 94 -3.58 4.69 1.28
C SER A 94 -3.96 3.40 0.55
N HIS A 95 -3.47 2.23 1.01
CA HIS A 95 -3.85 0.94 0.44
C HIS A 95 -5.34 0.64 0.61
N LEU A 96 -5.88 0.85 1.81
CA LEU A 96 -7.32 0.71 2.05
C LEU A 96 -8.14 1.65 1.15
N ALA A 97 -7.70 2.90 0.99
CA ALA A 97 -8.34 3.86 0.12
C ALA A 97 -8.31 3.42 -1.36
N ILE A 98 -7.23 2.77 -1.83
CA ILE A 98 -7.15 2.18 -3.17
C ILE A 98 -8.14 1.03 -3.34
N SER A 99 -8.21 0.11 -2.38
CA SER A 99 -9.16 -1.02 -2.44
C SER A 99 -10.60 -0.52 -2.48
N LEU A 100 -10.94 0.47 -1.64
CA LEU A 100 -12.26 1.12 -1.66
C LEU A 100 -12.53 1.86 -2.98
N ASN A 101 -11.55 2.57 -3.51
CA ASN A 101 -11.66 3.26 -4.79
C ASN A 101 -12.01 2.29 -5.92
N ARG A 102 -11.27 1.18 -6.03
CA ARG A 102 -11.52 0.12 -7.03
C ARG A 102 -12.89 -0.53 -6.85
N PHE A 103 -13.24 -0.85 -5.61
CA PHE A 103 -14.54 -1.42 -5.28
C PHE A 103 -15.68 -0.50 -5.73
N CYS A 104 -15.62 0.79 -5.39
CA CYS A 104 -16.62 1.79 -5.78
C CYS A 104 -16.71 1.97 -7.29
N ALA A 105 -15.57 1.98 -8.00
CA ALA A 105 -15.54 2.11 -9.45
C ALA A 105 -16.30 0.98 -10.16
N ILE A 106 -16.25 -0.24 -9.60
CA ILE A 106 -16.87 -1.44 -10.18
C ILE A 106 -18.34 -1.61 -9.75
N TYR A 107 -18.63 -1.41 -8.47
CA TYR A 107 -19.97 -1.66 -7.92
C TYR A 107 -20.92 -0.47 -8.06
N ARG A 108 -20.39 0.76 -8.06
CA ARG A 108 -21.21 1.99 -8.16
C ARG A 108 -20.62 3.00 -9.16
N PRO A 109 -20.49 2.64 -10.46
CA PRO A 109 -19.85 3.51 -11.46
C PRO A 109 -20.50 4.90 -11.56
N VAL A 110 -21.84 5.00 -11.47
CA VAL A 110 -22.56 6.29 -11.56
C VAL A 110 -22.28 7.21 -10.36
N GLN A 111 -22.02 6.64 -9.18
CA GLN A 111 -21.74 7.43 -7.97
C GLN A 111 -20.24 7.62 -7.74
N TYR A 112 -19.39 6.86 -8.44
CA TYR A 112 -17.94 6.87 -8.27
C TYR A 112 -17.38 8.29 -8.43
N ASP A 113 -17.74 9.00 -9.49
CA ASP A 113 -17.21 10.35 -9.74
C ASP A 113 -17.66 11.39 -8.69
N LYS A 114 -18.76 11.11 -7.98
CA LYS A 114 -19.22 11.92 -6.85
C LYS A 114 -18.45 11.59 -5.57
N ILE A 115 -18.20 10.30 -5.30
CA ILE A 115 -17.50 9.85 -4.09
C ILE A 115 -16.00 10.14 -4.20
N PHE A 116 -15.36 9.68 -5.28
CA PHE A 116 -13.93 9.80 -5.58
C PHE A 116 -13.65 10.88 -6.62
N SER A 117 -14.28 12.05 -6.46
CA SER A 117 -13.88 13.26 -7.21
C SER A 117 -12.44 13.66 -6.84
N LYS A 118 -11.76 14.47 -7.66
CA LYS A 118 -10.42 14.97 -7.35
C LYS A 118 -10.37 15.69 -6.00
N ARG A 119 -11.37 16.52 -5.70
CA ARG A 119 -11.50 17.25 -4.43
C ARG A 119 -11.69 16.30 -3.25
N ASN A 120 -12.62 15.37 -3.35
CA ASN A 120 -12.88 14.42 -2.26
C ASN A 120 -11.69 13.50 -2.02
N THR A 121 -11.02 13.07 -3.09
CA THR A 121 -9.80 12.27 -3.00
C THR A 121 -8.69 13.02 -2.28
N PHE A 122 -8.50 14.30 -2.59
CA PHE A 122 -7.55 15.13 -1.87
C PHE A 122 -7.91 15.22 -0.38
N ILE A 123 -9.18 15.42 -0.03
CA ILE A 123 -9.65 15.42 1.36
C ILE A 123 -9.38 14.07 2.05
N ILE A 124 -9.68 12.94 1.39
CA ILE A 124 -9.41 11.59 1.91
C ILE A 124 -7.93 11.39 2.19
N ILE A 125 -7.05 11.79 1.26
CA ILE A 125 -5.60 11.72 1.45
C ILE A 125 -5.17 12.58 2.64
N THR A 126 -5.62 13.83 2.71
CA THR A 126 -5.29 14.72 3.83
C THR A 126 -5.75 14.15 5.17
N ILE A 127 -6.98 13.64 5.27
CA ILE A 127 -7.48 12.98 6.49
C ILE A 127 -6.65 11.75 6.83
N SER A 128 -6.28 10.94 5.84
CA SER A 128 -5.42 9.76 6.04
C SER A 128 -4.04 10.16 6.59
N TRP A 129 -3.50 11.29 6.13
CA TRP A 129 -2.23 11.80 6.63
C TRP A 129 -2.34 12.32 8.06
N MET A 130 -3.39 13.08 8.37
CA MET A 130 -3.63 13.58 9.73
C MET A 130 -3.85 12.42 10.73
N THR A 131 -4.57 11.37 10.32
CA THR A 131 -4.80 10.17 11.14
C THR A 131 -3.58 9.26 11.24
N ALA A 132 -2.61 9.35 10.34
CA ALA A 132 -1.32 8.69 10.50
C ALA A 132 -0.41 9.46 11.47
N ILE A 133 -0.35 10.80 11.34
CA ILE A 133 0.60 11.65 12.05
C ILE A 133 0.12 11.98 13.47
N LEU A 134 -1.10 12.50 13.65
CA LEU A 134 -1.51 12.99 14.98
C LEU A 134 -1.52 11.90 16.06
N PRO A 135 -2.10 10.70 15.80
CA PRO A 135 -2.10 9.64 16.81
C PRO A 135 -0.72 9.09 17.10
N THR A 136 0.15 8.91 16.09
CA THR A 136 1.54 8.47 16.33
C THR A 136 2.31 9.48 17.17
N PHE A 137 2.16 10.77 16.92
CA PHE A 137 2.78 11.81 17.76
C PHE A 137 2.27 11.75 19.20
N TYR A 138 0.95 11.67 19.41
CA TYR A 138 0.38 11.59 20.74
C TYR A 138 0.79 10.31 21.49
N LEU A 139 0.63 9.15 20.86
CA LEU A 139 0.88 7.86 21.50
C LEU A 139 2.37 7.58 21.70
N TYR A 140 3.23 7.95 20.75
CA TYR A 140 4.62 7.49 20.75
C TYR A 140 5.62 8.57 21.19
N ILE A 141 5.26 9.86 21.10
CA ILE A 141 6.09 10.95 21.66
C ILE A 141 5.53 11.39 23.01
N TYR A 142 4.25 11.74 23.10
CA TYR A 142 3.70 12.30 24.34
C TYR A 142 3.49 11.25 25.44
N ALA A 143 2.97 10.06 25.12
CA ALA A 143 2.83 8.97 26.09
C ALA A 143 4.12 8.14 26.31
N ASP A 144 5.26 8.63 25.81
CA ASP A 144 6.61 8.03 25.95
C ASP A 144 6.77 6.58 25.45
N CYS A 145 5.87 6.13 24.56
CA CYS A 145 5.93 4.81 23.92
C CYS A 145 6.79 4.82 22.66
N ARG A 146 8.09 5.04 22.84
CA ARG A 146 9.06 5.16 21.74
C ARG A 146 9.22 3.86 20.96
N PHE A 147 9.73 3.99 19.74
CA PHE A 147 10.04 2.87 18.84
C PHE A 147 11.55 2.81 18.49
N PRO A 148 12.45 2.59 19.48
CA PRO A 148 13.89 2.54 19.25
C PRO A 148 14.34 1.24 18.57
N TYR A 149 15.55 1.28 18.03
CA TYR A 149 16.28 0.09 17.62
C TYR A 149 16.81 -0.65 18.84
N LEU A 150 16.64 -1.98 18.87
CA LEU A 150 17.16 -2.83 19.93
C LEU A 150 18.23 -3.79 19.40
N GLU A 151 19.41 -3.74 20.02
CA GLU A 151 20.59 -4.50 19.57
C GLU A 151 20.44 -6.02 19.71
N THR A 152 19.62 -6.48 20.66
CA THR A 152 19.41 -7.90 20.93
C THR A 152 18.68 -8.64 19.81
N PHE A 153 17.78 -7.95 19.10
CA PHE A 153 16.98 -8.51 18.02
C PHE A 153 17.31 -7.91 16.65
N TRP A 154 18.22 -6.93 16.60
CA TRP A 154 18.53 -6.13 15.41
C TRP A 154 17.28 -5.52 14.76
N ALA A 155 16.31 -5.08 15.55
CA ALA A 155 15.01 -4.62 15.06
C ALA A 155 14.53 -3.39 15.81
N PHE A 156 13.64 -2.62 15.18
CA PHE A 156 12.88 -1.58 15.87
C PHE A 156 11.72 -2.23 16.64
N VAL A 157 11.60 -1.90 17.91
CA VAL A 157 10.58 -2.44 18.81
C VAL A 157 10.05 -1.35 19.72
N PHE A 158 8.81 -1.49 20.17
CA PHE A 158 8.22 -0.56 21.14
C PHE A 158 8.87 -0.73 22.53
N THR A 159 8.92 0.35 23.29
CA THR A 159 9.31 0.31 24.70
C THR A 159 8.37 -0.59 25.52
N THR A 160 8.91 -1.30 26.50
CA THR A 160 8.23 -2.44 27.14
C THR A 160 7.46 -2.09 28.43
N THR A 161 6.96 -0.86 28.55
CA THR A 161 6.14 -0.45 29.70
C THR A 161 4.74 -1.09 29.62
N PRO A 162 4.02 -1.28 30.74
CA PRO A 162 2.66 -1.85 30.72
C PRO A 162 1.68 -1.07 29.85
N ILE A 163 1.79 0.27 29.86
CA ILE A 163 0.94 1.16 29.05
C ILE A 163 1.27 0.98 27.56
N CYS A 164 2.55 0.96 27.20
CA CYS A 164 2.98 0.79 25.83
C CYS A 164 2.61 -0.58 25.26
N LYS A 165 2.68 -1.65 26.07
CA LYS A 165 2.21 -2.98 25.65
C LYS A 165 0.73 -2.98 25.25
N THR A 166 -0.12 -2.30 26.04
CA THR A 166 -1.54 -2.15 25.71
C THR A 166 -1.73 -1.34 24.43
N ILE A 167 -1.03 -0.21 24.29
CA ILE A 167 -1.10 0.61 23.07
C ILE A 167 -0.64 -0.20 21.85
N THR A 168 0.49 -0.89 21.91
CA THR A 168 0.99 -1.74 20.81
C THR A 168 -0.02 -2.84 20.46
N LEU A 169 -0.70 -3.44 21.43
CA LEU A 169 -1.70 -4.47 21.14
C LEU A 169 -2.90 -3.90 20.36
N TYR A 170 -3.46 -2.78 20.80
CA TYR A 170 -4.70 -2.23 20.23
C TYR A 170 -4.45 -1.27 19.06
N ALA A 171 -3.58 -0.29 19.24
CA ALA A 171 -3.31 0.79 18.28
C ALA A 171 -2.33 0.39 17.18
N ASP A 172 -1.62 -0.73 17.33
CA ASP A 172 -0.68 -1.24 16.32
C ASP A 172 -1.17 -2.59 15.78
N PHE A 173 -1.05 -3.66 16.58
CA PHE A 173 -1.33 -5.02 16.12
C PHE A 173 -2.79 -5.22 15.68
N LEU A 174 -3.77 -4.93 16.53
CA LEU A 174 -5.18 -5.15 16.19
C LEU A 174 -5.64 -4.23 15.06
N LYS A 175 -5.22 -2.95 15.10
CA LYS A 175 -5.49 -1.96 14.05
C LYS A 175 -5.05 -2.47 12.68
N TYR A 176 -3.78 -2.87 12.52
CA TYR A 176 -3.27 -3.30 11.23
C TYR A 176 -3.89 -4.60 10.75
N ASN A 177 -4.05 -5.60 11.62
CA ASN A 177 -4.71 -6.85 11.24
C ASN A 177 -6.14 -6.60 10.75
N THR A 178 -6.88 -5.72 11.44
CA THR A 178 -8.24 -5.36 11.03
C THR A 178 -8.26 -4.70 9.65
N ILE A 179 -7.38 -3.72 9.41
CA ILE A 179 -7.33 -3.01 8.12
C ILE A 179 -6.90 -3.96 6.99
N VAL A 180 -5.89 -4.79 7.21
CA VAL A 180 -5.42 -5.77 6.21
C VAL A 180 -6.53 -6.78 5.88
N CYS A 181 -7.24 -7.30 6.89
CA CYS A 181 -8.40 -8.15 6.65
C CYS A 181 -9.47 -7.45 5.82
N MET A 182 -9.79 -6.18 6.11
CA MET A 182 -10.73 -5.41 5.30
C MET A 182 -10.25 -5.25 3.85
N ILE A 183 -8.99 -4.90 3.63
CA ILE A 183 -8.37 -4.80 2.29
C ILE A 183 -8.55 -6.10 1.52
N VAL A 184 -8.16 -7.23 2.11
CA VAL A 184 -8.27 -8.54 1.47
C VAL A 184 -9.70 -8.86 1.10
N ILE A 185 -10.66 -8.64 2.00
CA ILE A 185 -12.09 -8.90 1.73
C ILE A 185 -12.58 -8.02 0.58
N ILE A 186 -12.29 -6.71 0.60
CA ILE A 186 -12.71 -5.77 -0.43
C ILE A 186 -12.12 -6.15 -1.79
N ASP A 187 -10.82 -6.47 -1.85
CA ASP A 187 -10.14 -6.82 -3.08
C ASP A 187 -10.64 -8.16 -3.65
N LEU A 188 -10.89 -9.16 -2.81
CA LEU A 188 -11.47 -10.45 -3.24
C LEU A 188 -12.86 -10.27 -3.85
N ILE A 189 -13.72 -9.46 -3.21
CA ILE A 189 -15.06 -9.13 -3.74
C ILE A 189 -14.93 -8.41 -5.08
N THR A 190 -14.05 -7.41 -5.15
CA THR A 190 -13.79 -6.60 -6.34
C THR A 190 -13.31 -7.45 -7.53
N VAL A 191 -12.29 -8.28 -7.32
CA VAL A 191 -11.72 -9.18 -8.34
C VAL A 191 -12.74 -10.21 -8.81
N SER A 192 -13.50 -10.80 -7.88
CA SER A 192 -14.53 -11.78 -8.22
C SER A 192 -15.59 -11.19 -9.15
N LYS A 193 -16.04 -9.95 -8.87
CA LYS A 193 -17.00 -9.25 -9.72
C LYS A 193 -16.47 -8.97 -11.12
N VAL A 194 -15.22 -8.50 -11.22
CA VAL A 194 -14.56 -8.23 -12.52
C VAL A 194 -14.44 -9.50 -13.35
N ARG A 195 -14.01 -10.60 -12.73
CA ARG A 195 -13.91 -11.91 -13.42
C ARG A 195 -15.26 -12.38 -13.93
N ASN A 196 -16.30 -12.29 -13.11
CA ASN A 196 -17.67 -12.65 -13.50
C ASN A 196 -18.19 -11.78 -14.64
N PHE A 197 -17.95 -10.47 -14.60
CA PHE A 197 -18.33 -9.56 -15.68
C PHE A 197 -17.60 -9.91 -16.98
N LYS A 198 -16.28 -10.11 -16.92
CA LYS A 198 -15.47 -10.49 -18.08
C LYS A 198 -15.95 -11.82 -18.68
N HIS A 199 -16.20 -12.84 -17.87
CA HIS A 199 -16.71 -14.13 -18.34
C HIS A 199 -18.07 -13.99 -19.04
N LYS A 200 -19.00 -13.20 -18.47
CA LYS A 200 -20.29 -12.91 -19.12
C LYS A 200 -20.13 -12.21 -20.46
N VAL A 201 -19.28 -11.18 -20.53
CA VAL A 201 -19.03 -10.45 -21.78
C VAL A 201 -18.40 -11.34 -22.84
N THR A 202 -17.37 -12.13 -22.49
CA THR A 202 -16.74 -13.08 -23.41
C THR A 202 -17.74 -14.13 -23.91
N GLY A 203 -18.62 -14.63 -23.04
CA GLY A 203 -19.70 -15.55 -23.42
C GLY A 203 -20.65 -14.93 -24.44
N ILE A 204 -21.11 -13.69 -24.20
CA ILE A 204 -22.00 -12.95 -25.12
C ILE A 204 -21.32 -12.71 -26.47
N VAL A 205 -20.05 -12.29 -26.47
CA VAL A 205 -19.28 -12.03 -27.70
C VAL A 205 -19.11 -13.33 -28.49
N CYS A 206 -18.72 -14.42 -27.84
CA CYS A 206 -18.57 -15.72 -28.49
C CYS A 206 -19.90 -16.22 -29.09
N GLN A 207 -21.01 -16.07 -28.35
CA GLN A 207 -22.33 -16.43 -28.84
C GLN A 207 -22.77 -15.57 -30.03
N SER A 208 -22.50 -14.27 -30.01
CA SER A 208 -22.77 -13.35 -31.11
C SER A 208 -21.98 -13.73 -32.37
N HIS A 209 -20.68 -14.03 -32.24
CA HIS A 209 -19.84 -14.50 -33.35
C HIS A 209 -20.31 -15.85 -33.91
N ALA A 210 -20.67 -16.81 -33.06
CA ALA A 210 -21.19 -18.09 -33.49
C ALA A 210 -22.52 -17.95 -34.26
N LYS A 211 -23.41 -17.05 -33.79
CA LYS A 211 -24.69 -16.76 -34.47
C LYS A 211 -24.47 -16.12 -35.83
N LYS A 212 -23.54 -15.16 -35.94
CA LYS A 212 -23.18 -14.50 -37.21
C LYS A 212 -22.62 -15.51 -38.23
N ARG A 213 -21.65 -16.34 -37.82
CA ARG A 213 -21.06 -17.38 -38.68
C ARG A 213 -22.09 -18.38 -39.19
N LYS A 214 -23.06 -18.79 -38.35
CA LYS A 214 -24.14 -19.69 -38.76
C LYS A 214 -25.05 -19.06 -39.82
N SER A 215 -25.33 -17.76 -39.70
CA SER A 215 -26.11 -17.04 -40.71
C SER A 215 -25.39 -16.95 -42.05
N GLU A 216 -24.09 -16.62 -42.05
CA GLU A 216 -23.26 -16.54 -43.27
C GLU A 216 -23.20 -17.88 -44.01
N ILE A 217 -23.01 -19.00 -43.29
CA ILE A 217 -23.06 -20.35 -43.88
C ILE A 217 -24.42 -20.65 -44.50
N ASN A 218 -25.51 -20.22 -43.87
CA ASN A 218 -26.85 -20.43 -44.40
C ASN A 218 -27.11 -19.61 -45.67
N PHE A 219 -26.59 -18.39 -45.77
CA PHE A 219 -26.65 -17.59 -47.00
C PHE A 219 -25.88 -18.23 -48.16
N LEU A 220 -24.65 -18.68 -47.91
CA LEU A 220 -23.84 -19.36 -48.94
C LEU A 220 -24.52 -20.64 -49.47
N LYS A 221 -25.25 -21.36 -48.62
CA LYS A 221 -26.02 -22.54 -49.04
C LYS A 221 -27.20 -22.20 -49.95
N GLN A 222 -27.73 -20.97 -49.90
CA GLN A 222 -28.83 -20.55 -50.76
C GLN A 222 -28.37 -20.17 -52.17
N GLU A 223 -27.12 -19.70 -52.33
CA GLU A 223 -26.54 -19.34 -53.63
C GLU A 223 -26.10 -20.55 -54.48
N ILE A 224 -25.95 -21.73 -53.86
CA ILE A 224 -25.49 -22.97 -54.53
C ILE A 224 -26.68 -23.78 -55.10
N LYS A 225 -27.92 -23.28 -54.99
CA LYS A 225 -29.13 -23.95 -55.45
C LYS A 225 -29.78 -23.22 -56.62
#